data_AF-A0AAV2N5L5-F1
#
_entry.id   AF-A0AAV2N5L5-F1
#
_cell.length_a   1.000
_cell.length_b   1.000
_cell.length_c   1.000
_cell.angle_alpha   90.00
_cell.angle_beta   90.00
_cell.angle_gamma   90.00
#
_symmetry.space_group_name_H-M   'P 1'
#
loop_
_entity.id
_entity.type
_entity.pdbx_description
1 polymer ?
#
loop_
_entity_poly.entity_id
_entity_poly.type
_entity_poly.pdbx_seq_one_letter_code
_entity_poly.pdbx_strand_id
1 'polypeptide(L)' 'MGKLVLLLCLAFLAMTLVMACTPPGALCTSSSECCGDFVCNPWALRCAGGPKPLFRNRITRNE' A
#
# COMPACT_ATOMS: atom_id res chain seq x y z
N MET A 1 -7.51 18.48 -29.72
CA MET A 1 -6.45 18.72 -28.71
C MET A 1 -6.79 18.19 -27.31
N GLY A 2 -8.05 18.21 -26.85
CA GLY A 2 -8.42 17.72 -25.50
C GLY A 2 -8.18 16.22 -25.22
N LYS A 3 -8.12 15.39 -26.27
CA LYS A 3 -7.91 13.93 -26.14
C LYS A 3 -6.51 13.59 -25.60
N LEU A 4 -5.48 14.37 -25.95
CA LEU A 4 -4.12 14.22 -25.42
C LEU A 4 -4.04 14.63 -23.95
N VAL A 5 -4.73 15.71 -23.59
CA VAL A 5 -4.82 16.20 -22.20
C VAL A 5 -5.49 15.17 -21.30
N LEU A 6 -6.57 14.54 -21.76
CA LEU A 6 -7.25 13.47 -21.01
C LEU A 6 -6.34 12.25 -20.77
N LEU A 7 -5.58 11.82 -21.79
CA LEU A 7 -4.65 10.70 -21.67
C LEU A 7 -3.50 11.00 -20.70
N LEU A 8 -2.93 12.21 -20.76
CA LEU A 8 -1.92 12.67 -19.80
C LEU A 8 -2.45 12.69 -18.37
N CYS A 9 -3.68 13.17 -18.18
CA CYS A 9 -4.30 13.25 -16.86
C CYS A 9 -4.54 11.85 -16.26
N LEU A 10 -5.03 10.91 -17.06
CA LEU A 10 -5.26 9.52 -16.62
C LEU A 10 -3.95 8.80 -16.27
N ALA A 11 -2.89 9.04 -17.04
CA ALA A 11 -1.57 8.47 -16.76
C ALA A 11 -0.96 9.02 -15.46
N PHE A 12 -1.08 10.34 -15.23
CA PHE A 12 -0.61 10.96 -13.99
C PHE A 12 -1.39 10.48 -12.76
N LEU A 13 -2.72 10.38 -12.86
CA LEU A 13 -3.57 9.85 -11.78
C LEU A 13 -3.27 8.38 -11.46
N ALA A 14 -3.03 7.57 -12.48
CA ALA A 14 -2.63 6.18 -12.30
C ALA A 14 -1.27 6.06 -11.58
N MET A 15 -0.31 6.93 -11.90
CA MET A 15 1.00 6.94 -11.22
C MET A 15 0.90 7.40 -9.77
N THR A 16 0.07 8.39 -9.45
CA THR A 16 -0.11 8.83 -8.05
C THR A 16 -0.79 7.75 -7.19
N LEU A 17 -1.70 6.96 -7.76
CA LEU A 17 -2.30 5.79 -7.11
C LEU A 17 -1.25 4.72 -6.73
N VAL A 18 -0.24 4.51 -7.58
CA VAL A 18 0.82 3.51 -7.32
C VAL A 18 1.79 3.97 -6.23
N MET A 19 1.97 5.28 -6.04
CA MET A 19 2.85 5.85 -5.01
C MET A 19 2.23 5.88 -3.60
N ALA A 20 0.99 5.42 -3.43
CA ALA A 20 0.31 5.44 -2.13
C ALA A 20 0.69 4.26 -1.21
N CYS A 21 1.54 3.34 -1.66
CA CYS A 21 1.96 2.19 -0.86
C CYS A 21 3.45 2.24 -0.49
N THR A 22 3.75 1.73 0.69
CA THR A 22 5.07 1.66 1.28
C THR A 22 5.86 0.52 0.64
N PRO A 23 7.05 0.80 0.08
CA PRO A 23 7.89 -0.21 -0.54
C PRO A 23 8.44 -1.20 0.51
N PRO A 24 8.89 -2.39 0.07
CA PRO A 24 9.55 -3.33 0.98
C PRO A 24 10.77 -2.70 1.65
N GLY A 25 10.93 -2.97 2.95
CA GLY A 25 12.00 -2.43 3.77
C GLY A 25 11.76 -1.00 4.29
N ALA A 26 10.74 -0.28 3.81
CA ALA A 26 10.36 1.02 4.38
C ALA A 26 9.51 0.85 5.64
N LEU A 27 9.47 1.92 6.45
CA LEU A 27 8.76 1.93 7.71
C LEU A 27 7.25 1.86 7.50
N CYS A 28 6.56 1.10 8.33
CA CYS A 28 5.11 0.93 8.28
C CYS A 28 4.52 0.91 9.69
N THR A 29 3.26 1.33 9.80
CA THR A 29 2.45 1.21 11.02
C THR A 29 1.36 0.15 10.85
N SER A 30 0.86 0.00 9.62
CA SER A 30 -0.17 -0.97 9.27
C SER A 30 0.24 -1.81 8.08
N SER A 31 -0.21 -3.06 8.02
CA SER A 31 -0.03 -3.93 6.84
C SER A 31 -0.76 -3.41 5.60
N SER A 32 -1.79 -2.57 5.75
CA SER A 32 -2.50 -1.95 4.63
C SER A 32 -1.70 -0.86 3.92
N GLU A 33 -0.62 -0.39 4.55
CA GLU A 33 0.28 0.60 3.96
C GLU A 33 1.28 -0.06 3.01
N CYS A 34 1.61 -1.34 3.21
CA CYS A 34 2.62 -2.04 2.42
C CYS A 34 2.11 -2.40 1.03
N CYS A 35 2.96 -2.26 0.01
CA CYS A 35 2.60 -2.60 -1.37
C CYS A 35 2.31 -4.10 -1.56
N GLY A 36 1.30 -4.44 -2.36
CA GLY A 36 1.10 -5.80 -2.88
C GLY A 36 0.91 -6.87 -1.81
N ASP A 37 1.85 -7.82 -1.74
CA ASP A 37 1.85 -8.96 -0.80
C ASP A 37 2.79 -8.75 0.40
N PHE A 38 3.33 -7.55 0.57
CA PHE A 38 4.14 -7.22 1.74
C PHE A 38 3.26 -6.96 2.97
N VAL A 39 3.75 -7.36 4.14
CA VAL A 39 3.08 -7.16 5.43
C VAL A 39 3.97 -6.36 6.36
N CYS A 40 3.35 -5.53 7.19
CA CYS A 40 4.09 -4.77 8.19
C CYS A 40 4.54 -5.70 9.32
N ASN A 41 5.85 -5.85 9.48
CA ASN A 41 6.41 -6.62 10.59
C ASN A 41 6.30 -5.80 11.89
N PRO A 42 5.58 -6.26 12.92
CA PRO A 42 5.38 -5.50 14.16
C PRO A 42 6.65 -5.31 15.00
N TRP A 43 7.67 -6.15 14.82
CA TRP A 43 8.94 -6.04 15.56
C TRP A 43 9.98 -5.16 14.85
N ALA A 44 9.97 -5.18 13.51
CA ALA A 44 10.89 -4.39 12.70
C ALA A 44 10.29 -3.07 12.21
N LEU A 45 8.97 -2.89 12.38
CA LEU A 45 8.17 -1.77 11.85
C LEU A 45 8.44 -1.52 10.36
N ARG A 46 8.65 -2.59 9.59
CA ARG A 46 9.02 -2.53 8.17
C ARG A 46 8.20 -3.49 7.33
N CYS A 47 7.90 -3.08 6.10
CA CYS A 47 7.25 -3.96 5.12
C CYS A 47 8.20 -5.12 4.76
N ALA A 48 7.81 -6.35 5.07
CA ALA A 48 8.59 -7.56 4.81
C ALA A 48 7.78 -8.55 3.97
N GLY A 49 8.49 -9.37 3.18
CA GLY A 49 7.88 -10.41 2.35
C GLY A 49 7.46 -11.60 3.19
N GLY A 50 6.19 -11.96 3.14
CA GLY A 50 5.63 -13.14 3.78
C GLY A 50 4.23 -13.41 3.21
N PRO A 51 3.75 -14.66 3.25
CA PRO A 51 2.36 -14.92 2.89
C PRO A 51 1.49 -14.03 3.78
N LYS A 52 0.58 -13.24 3.20
CA LYS A 52 -0.41 -12.46 3.96
C LYS A 52 -0.97 -13.41 5.02
N PRO A 53 -0.63 -13.29 6.31
CA PRO A 53 -1.39 -14.02 7.28
C PRO A 53 -2.79 -13.47 7.12
N LEU A 54 -3.78 -14.36 7.07
CA LEU A 54 -5.13 -14.01 7.44
C LEU A 54 -5.14 -13.61 8.92
N PHE A 55 -4.34 -12.61 9.30
CA PHE A 55 -4.35 -11.91 10.56
C PHE A 55 -5.55 -10.99 10.53
N ARG A 56 -6.72 -11.67 10.50
CA ARG A 56 -7.85 -11.43 11.34
C ARG A 56 -7.94 -9.97 11.77
N ASN A 57 -8.89 -9.25 11.17
CA ASN A 57 -9.57 -8.10 11.76
C ASN A 57 -9.80 -8.33 13.26
N ARG A 58 -8.81 -8.01 14.10
CA ARG A 58 -8.89 -8.05 15.57
C ARG A 58 -8.64 -6.67 16.17
N ILE A 59 -8.22 -5.68 15.38
CA ILE A 59 -8.03 -4.30 15.88
C ILE A 59 -9.15 -3.36 15.43
N THR A 60 -9.99 -3.72 14.44
CA THR A 60 -11.23 -2.98 14.09
C THR A 60 -12.48 -3.51 14.81
N ARG A 61 -12.33 -4.17 15.96
CA ARG A 61 -13.47 -4.50 16.83
C ARG A 61 -13.18 -4.09 18.27
N ASN A 62 -12.92 -2.81 18.50
CA ASN A 62 -13.29 -2.14 19.74
C ASN A 62 -13.97 -0.84 19.32
N GLU A 63 -15.27 -0.77 19.61
CA GLU A 63 -16.18 0.38 19.69
C GLU A 63 -15.80 1.71 19.02
#